data_AF-A0AAE1GSU6-F1
#
_entry.id   AF-A0AAE1GSU6-F1
#
_cell.length_a   1.000
_cell.length_b   1.000
_cell.length_c   1.000
_cell.angle_alpha   90.00
_cell.angle_beta   90.00
_cell.angle_gamma   90.00
#
_symmetry.space_group_name_H-M   'P 1'
#
loop_
_entity.id
_entity.type
_entity.pdbx_description
1 polymer ?
#
loop_
_entity_poly.entity_id
_entity_poly.type
_entity_poly.pdbx_seq_one_letter_code
_entity_poly.pdbx_strand_id
1 'polypeptide(L)'
;MFGADHLPNGMTLGRAEAGYLLTDALGPYFRDLMLQDARKAVSFSVCYDETTNAKHRKELQIGFRYWSEKTGEIIFKHLETFFIGIATGEVLKSHILMGD
;
A
#
# COMPACT_ATOMS: atom_id res chain seq x y z
N MET A 1 9.63 21.25 -4.67
CA MET A 1 9.25 20.49 -5.89
C MET A 1 10.56 20.23 -6.63
N PHE A 2 11.05 18.99 -6.65
CA PHE A 2 12.28 18.66 -7.36
C PHE A 2 11.97 18.67 -8.86
N GLY A 3 12.37 19.74 -9.56
CA GLY A 3 12.31 19.81 -11.02
C GLY A 3 13.21 18.74 -11.65
N ALA A 4 12.86 18.30 -12.85
CA ALA A 4 13.59 17.26 -13.60
C ALA A 4 15.06 17.63 -13.92
N ASP A 5 15.45 18.88 -13.66
CA ASP A 5 16.77 19.43 -14.00
C ASP A 5 17.79 19.41 -12.84
N HIS A 6 17.47 18.78 -11.69
CA HIS A 6 18.31 18.83 -10.48
C HIS A 6 18.96 17.50 -10.08
N LEU A 7 18.70 16.40 -10.81
CA LEU A 7 19.46 15.17 -10.62
C LEU A 7 20.74 15.26 -11.45
N PRO A 8 21.93 15.21 -10.84
CA PRO A 8 23.18 15.27 -11.58
C PRO A 8 23.23 14.14 -12.61
N ASN A 9 23.50 14.49 -13.87
CA ASN A 9 23.73 13.48 -14.90
C ASN A 9 24.88 12.56 -14.47
N GLY A 10 24.61 11.26 -14.43
CA GLY A 10 25.59 10.27 -13.98
C GLY A 10 25.69 10.10 -12.46
N MET A 11 24.69 10.52 -11.69
CA MET A 11 24.62 10.20 -10.26
C MET A 11 24.73 8.69 -10.03
N THR A 12 25.74 8.28 -9.27
CA THR A 12 25.91 6.90 -8.80
C THR A 12 25.72 6.89 -7.29
N LEU A 13 25.08 5.85 -6.79
CA LEU A 13 24.89 5.62 -5.36
C LEU A 13 25.36 4.21 -5.02
N GLY A 14 26.00 4.07 -3.86
CA GLY A 14 26.20 2.76 -3.28
C GLY A 14 24.86 2.09 -2.97
N ARG A 15 24.84 0.75 -2.90
CA ARG A 15 23.62 -0.02 -2.60
C ARG A 15 22.90 0.46 -1.34
N ALA A 16 23.65 0.76 -0.28
CA ALA A 16 23.09 1.21 1.00
C ALA A 16 22.43 2.60 0.87
N GLU A 17 23.12 3.53 0.22
CA GLU A 17 22.63 4.91 0.00
C GLU A 17 21.39 4.93 -0.88
N ALA A 18 21.39 4.13 -1.96
CA ALA A 18 20.21 3.93 -2.79
C ALA A 18 19.05 3.31 -1.99
N GLY A 19 19.35 2.36 -1.10
CA GLY A 19 18.40 1.78 -0.16
C GLY A 19 17.72 2.85 0.69
N TYR A 20 18.51 3.63 1.44
CA TYR A 20 18.00 4.71 2.28
C TYR A 20 17.21 5.75 1.49
N LEU A 21 17.70 6.16 0.32
CA LEU A 21 16.96 7.11 -0.53
C LEU A 21 15.57 6.58 -0.91
N LEU A 22 15.47 5.30 -1.26
CA LEU A 22 14.21 4.67 -1.64
C LEU A 22 13.29 4.48 -0.43
N THR A 23 13.79 3.97 0.69
CA THR A 23 12.95 3.60 1.84
C THR A 23 12.59 4.79 2.71
N ASP A 24 13.50 5.73 2.90
CA ASP A 24 13.36 6.75 3.95
C ASP A 24 12.96 8.11 3.37
N ALA A 25 13.26 8.38 2.10
CA ALA A 25 12.88 9.62 1.43
C ALA A 25 11.74 9.42 0.42
N LEU A 26 11.98 8.62 -0.62
CA LEU A 26 11.04 8.48 -1.74
C LEU A 26 9.78 7.70 -1.34
N GLY A 27 9.92 6.62 -0.59
CA GLY A 27 8.80 5.81 -0.11
C GLY A 27 7.74 6.63 0.63
N PRO A 28 8.10 7.37 1.70
CA PRO A 28 7.18 8.23 2.42
C PRO A 28 6.58 9.33 1.55
N TYR A 29 7.40 9.97 0.70
CA TYR A 29 6.91 11.03 -0.20
C TYR A 29 5.83 10.53 -1.17
N PHE A 30 6.07 9.40 -1.85
CA PHE A 30 5.08 8.83 -2.77
C PHE A 30 3.85 8.28 -2.03
N ARG A 31 4.02 7.76 -0.81
CA ARG A 31 2.89 7.38 0.05
C ARG A 31 2.00 8.58 0.36
N ASP A 32 2.60 9.71 0.73
CA ASP A 32 1.85 10.94 1.03
C ASP A 32 1.11 11.48 -0.19
N LEU A 33 1.75 11.46 -1.37
CA LEU A 33 1.09 11.82 -2.62
C LEU A 33 -0.12 10.94 -2.92
N MET A 34 0.00 9.63 -2.74
CA MET A 34 -1.11 8.69 -2.91
C MET A 34 -2.23 8.95 -1.88
N LEU A 35 -1.88 9.23 -0.62
CA LEU A 35 -2.88 9.51 0.43
C LEU A 35 -3.63 10.82 0.17
N GLN A 36 -2.94 11.85 -0.31
CA GLN A 36 -3.57 13.13 -0.69
C GLN A 36 -4.55 12.96 -1.84
N ASP A 37 -4.23 12.10 -2.79
CA ASP A 37 -5.10 11.77 -3.91
C ASP A 37 -6.32 10.94 -3.44
N ALA A 38 -6.08 9.87 -2.67
CA ALA A 38 -7.13 9.05 -2.08
C ALA A 38 -8.12 9.83 -1.22
N ARG A 39 -7.67 10.82 -0.44
CA ARG A 39 -8.54 11.69 0.39
C ARG A 39 -9.49 12.57 -0.43
N LYS A 40 -9.19 12.82 -1.71
CA LYS A 40 -10.04 13.59 -2.61
C LYS A 40 -11.02 12.71 -3.37
N ALA A 41 -10.86 11.39 -3.33
CA ALA A 41 -11.74 10.47 -4.01
C ALA A 41 -13.17 10.56 -3.45
N VAL A 42 -14.15 10.64 -4.35
CA VAL A 42 -15.57 10.70 -3.97
C VAL A 42 -16.03 9.40 -3.33
N SER A 43 -15.45 8.28 -3.74
CA SER A 43 -15.80 6.94 -3.25
C SER A 43 -14.58 6.04 -3.19
N PHE A 44 -14.59 5.15 -2.21
CA PHE A 44 -13.61 4.08 -2.09
C PHE A 44 -14.28 2.77 -1.64
N SER A 45 -13.57 1.67 -1.84
CA SER A 45 -13.94 0.36 -1.32
C SER A 45 -12.77 -0.24 -0.57
N VAL A 46 -13.09 -0.94 0.53
CA VAL A 46 -12.15 -1.84 1.19
C VAL A 46 -12.45 -3.25 0.69
N CYS A 47 -11.42 -3.93 0.21
CA CYS A 47 -11.50 -5.28 -0.32
C CYS A 47 -10.94 -6.24 0.72
N TYR A 48 -11.73 -7.28 1.02
CA TYR A 48 -11.32 -8.41 1.85
C TYR A 48 -11.30 -9.64 0.96
N ASP A 49 -10.13 -10.25 0.79
CA ASP A 49 -9.95 -11.43 -0.04
C ASP A 49 -9.41 -12.58 0.81
N GLU A 50 -10.23 -13.62 1.00
CA GLU A 50 -9.82 -14.83 1.71
C GLU A 50 -9.34 -15.86 0.69
N THR A 51 -8.09 -16.29 0.83
CA THR A 51 -7.48 -17.31 -0.02
C THR A 51 -6.83 -18.41 0.81
N THR A 52 -6.81 -19.63 0.29
CA THR A 52 -6.04 -20.73 0.88
C THR A 52 -4.80 -20.95 0.05
N ASN A 53 -3.62 -20.73 0.63
CA ASN A 53 -2.36 -20.85 -0.09
C ASN A 53 -2.00 -22.32 -0.38
N ALA A 54 -0.95 -22.53 -1.17
CA ALA A 54 -0.46 -23.86 -1.54
C ALA A 54 0.03 -24.71 -0.34
N LYS A 55 0.19 -24.12 0.85
CA LYS A 55 0.53 -24.79 2.11
C LYS A 55 -0.70 -25.01 3.00
N HIS A 56 -1.91 -24.89 2.45
CA HIS A 56 -3.19 -25.02 3.16
C HIS A 56 -3.37 -24.03 4.33
N ARG A 57 -2.70 -22.87 4.29
CA ARG A 57 -2.93 -21.79 5.25
C ARG A 57 -3.92 -20.82 4.66
N LYS A 58 -4.94 -20.46 5.44
CA LYS A 58 -5.85 -19.39 5.07
C LYS A 58 -5.18 -18.04 5.30
N GLU A 59 -5.33 -17.18 4.32
CA GLU A 59 -4.80 -15.83 4.28
C GLU A 59 -5.97 -14.89 4.02
N LEU A 60 -6.02 -13.80 4.77
CA LEU A 60 -6.92 -12.69 4.52
C LEU A 60 -6.09 -11.51 4.03
N GLN A 61 -6.30 -11.11 2.78
CA GLN A 61 -5.71 -9.92 2.23
C GLN A 61 -6.69 -8.77 2.34
N ILE A 62 -6.22 -7.65 2.88
CA ILE A 62 -6.98 -6.41 2.94
C ILE A 62 -6.34 -5.42 1.96
N GLY A 63 -7.18 -4.88 1.09
CA GLY A 63 -6.81 -3.85 0.13
C GLY A 63 -7.77 -2.67 0.18
N PHE A 64 -7.31 -1.53 -0.33
CA PHE A 64 -8.08 -0.32 -0.50
C PHE A 64 -8.11 0.05 -1.99
N ARG A 65 -9.28 0.40 -2.50
CA ARG A 65 -9.50 0.74 -3.91
C ARG A 65 -10.24 2.07 -4.03
N TYR A 66 -9.77 2.96 -4.90
CA TYR A 66 -10.42 4.25 -5.14
C TYR A 66 -10.22 4.74 -6.58
N TRP A 67 -11.12 5.59 -7.06
CA TRP A 67 -10.96 6.27 -8.36
C TRP A 67 -10.06 7.49 -8.20
N SER A 68 -8.98 7.55 -8.97
CA SER A 68 -8.06 8.69 -9.03
C SER A 68 -8.42 9.57 -10.22
N GLU A 69 -8.89 10.80 -9.95
CA GLU A 69 -9.11 11.80 -10.99
C GLU A 69 -7.79 12.28 -11.62
N LYS A 70 -6.68 12.16 -10.88
CA LYS A 70 -5.36 12.56 -11.36
C LYS A 70 -4.85 11.65 -12.48
N THR A 71 -5.10 10.35 -12.35
CA THR A 71 -4.60 9.33 -13.29
C THR A 71 -5.70 8.80 -14.22
N GLY A 72 -6.98 9.07 -13.92
CA GLY A 72 -8.11 8.61 -14.72
C GLY A 72 -8.33 7.10 -14.65
N GLU A 73 -7.94 6.48 -13.54
CA GLU A 73 -8.01 5.03 -13.35
C GLU A 73 -8.31 4.67 -11.90
N ILE A 74 -8.59 3.38 -11.69
CA ILE A 74 -8.81 2.85 -10.37
C ILE A 74 -7.49 2.41 -9.76
N ILE A 75 -7.12 3.04 -8.64
CA ILE A 75 -5.94 2.69 -7.87
C ILE A 75 -6.31 1.61 -6.85
N PHE A 76 -5.50 0.55 -6.79
CA PHE A 76 -5.59 -0.49 -5.77
C PHE A 76 -4.32 -0.51 -4.93
N LYS A 77 -4.47 -0.47 -3.61
CA LYS A 77 -3.37 -0.55 -2.66
C LYS A 77 -3.61 -1.68 -1.67
N HIS A 78 -2.71 -2.65 -1.67
CA HIS A 78 -2.63 -3.64 -0.60
C HIS A 78 -2.26 -2.96 0.72
N LEU A 79 -3.03 -3.23 1.76
CA LEU A 79 -2.78 -2.74 3.11
C LEU A 79 -2.02 -3.79 3.91
N GLU A 80 -2.60 -4.97 4.07
CA GLU A 80 -2.05 -6.01 4.93
C GLU A 80 -2.56 -7.41 4.58
N THR A 81 -1.77 -8.42 4.94
CA THR A 81 -2.14 -9.84 4.83
C THR A 81 -2.06 -10.49 6.21
N PHE A 82 -3.16 -11.10 6.65
CA PHE A 82 -3.23 -11.86 7.90
C PHE A 82 -3.29 -13.35 7.61
N PHE A 83 -2.53 -14.15 8.36
CA PHE A 83 -2.70 -15.60 8.37
C PHE A 83 -3.79 -15.96 9.37
N ILE A 84 -4.98 -16.24 8.86
CA ILE A 84 -6.10 -16.62 9.71
C ILE A 84 -6.12 -18.15 9.81
N GLY A 85 -6.12 -18.69 11.03
CA GLY A 85 -6.30 -20.14 11.21
C GLY A 85 -7.74 -20.55 10.90
N ILE A 86 -8.68 -19.87 11.57
CA ILE A 86 -10.13 -20.08 11.43
C ILE A 86 -10.78 -18.72 11.17
N ALA A 87 -11.53 -18.61 10.08
CA ALA A 87 -12.22 -17.40 9.64
C ALA A 87 -13.55 -17.19 10.38
N THR A 88 -13.51 -17.05 11.71
CA THR A 88 -14.72 -16.66 12.49
C THR A 88 -14.91 -15.15 12.44
N GLY A 89 -16.15 -14.69 12.67
CA GLY A 89 -16.47 -13.26 12.66
C GLY A 89 -15.68 -12.46 13.70
N GLU A 90 -15.40 -13.07 14.86
CA GLU A 90 -14.62 -12.52 15.96
C GLU A 90 -13.15 -12.32 15.57
N VAL A 91 -12.54 -13.30 14.89
CA VAL A 91 -11.14 -13.21 14.41
C VAL A 91 -11.01 -12.16 13.32
N LEU A 92 -11.97 -12.08 12.41
CA LEU A 92 -11.97 -11.04 11.39
C LEU A 92 -12.13 -9.66 12.03
N LYS A 93 -13.03 -9.53 13.02
CA LYS A 93 -13.25 -8.27 13.74
C LYS A 93 -11.98 -7.77 14.44
N SER A 94 -11.20 -8.65 15.09
CA SER A 94 -9.96 -8.24 15.75
C SER A 94 -8.95 -7.70 14.75
N HIS A 95 -8.74 -8.37 13.61
CA HIS A 95 -7.77 -7.91 12.61
C HIS A 95 -8.19 -6.65 11.85
N ILE A 96 -9.49 -6.40 11.68
CA ILE A 96 -9.99 -5.31 10.83
C ILE A 96 -10.26 -4.03 11.62
N LEU A 97 -10.83 -4.14 12.83
CA LEU A 97 -11.35 -2.98 13.57
C LEU A 97 -10.50 -2.60 14.79
N MET A 98 -9.67 -3.50 15.27
CA MET A 98 -8.78 -3.28 16.41
C MET A 98 -7.35 -3.43 15.91
N GLY A 99 -6.92 -2.48 15.09
CA GLY A 99 -5.50 -2.41 14.73
C GLY A 99 -4.68 -2.27 16.01
N ASP A 100 -3.78 -3.22 16.24
CA ASP A 100 -2.71 -3.12 17.25
C ASP A 100 -1.66 -2.08 16.82
#